data_AF-A0A517U5I3-F1
#
_entry.id   AF-A0A517U5I3-F1
#
_cell.length_a   1.000
_cell.length_b   1.000
_cell.length_c   1.000
_cell.angle_alpha   90.00
_cell.angle_beta   90.00
_cell.angle_gamma   90.00
#
_symmetry.space_group_name_H-M   'P 1'
#
loop_
_entity.id
_entity.type
_entity.pdbx_description
1 polymer ?
#
loop_
_entity_poly.entity_id
_entity_poly.type
_entity_poly.pdbx_seq_one_letter_code
_entity_poly.pdbx_strand_id
1 'polypeptide(L)'
;MAGVFVAILGLMVLGLLAEGKRDQQEFEKRRAERWQEDVSLVKAGNDGSRIFVNDPTLVEMLANEPECIANLTTLYFSMADLDDDRFAAVKKLTNLRSVGFYDCQGMDAAAKTIEGMPSIEEIWCEGECFTAAGVKSLATLPNLKRVEFVWEVDPASEQLLRSTLPNVEIKLPPPEELEEERSEDRAGQK
;
A
#
# COMPACT_ATOMS: atom_id res chain seq x y z
N MET A 1 -53.48 19.48 6.09
CA MET A 1 -52.80 18.19 5.88
C MET A 1 -51.44 18.29 5.18
N ALA A 2 -51.19 19.28 4.30
CA ALA A 2 -49.89 19.41 3.60
C ALA A 2 -48.67 19.70 4.52
N GLY A 3 -48.83 20.51 5.58
CA GLY A 3 -47.71 20.88 6.46
C GLY A 3 -47.13 19.75 7.33
N VAL A 4 -47.93 18.72 7.62
CA VAL A 4 -47.49 17.58 8.45
C VAL A 4 -46.61 16.61 7.63
N PHE A 5 -46.93 16.42 6.35
CA PHE A 5 -46.12 15.57 5.46
C PHE A 5 -44.74 16.14 5.17
N VAL A 6 -44.63 17.47 5.01
CA VAL A 6 -43.33 18.15 4.81
C VAL A 6 -42.44 18.02 6.05
N ALA A 7 -43.02 18.12 7.25
CA ALA A 7 -42.29 17.95 8.50
C ALA A 7 -41.78 16.51 8.69
N ILE A 8 -42.60 15.50 8.36
CA ILE A 8 -42.22 14.08 8.45
C ILE A 8 -41.11 13.74 7.44
N LEU A 9 -41.20 14.23 6.20
CA LEU A 9 -40.15 14.04 5.20
C LEU A 9 -38.84 14.72 5.63
N GLY A 10 -38.90 15.93 6.20
CA GLY A 10 -37.72 16.62 6.73
C GLY A 10 -37.04 15.85 7.86
N LEU A 11 -37.81 15.28 8.80
CA LEU A 11 -37.27 14.45 9.89
C LEU A 11 -36.67 13.14 9.38
N MET A 12 -37.27 12.52 8.36
CA MET A 12 -36.75 11.29 7.75
C MET A 12 -35.41 11.53 7.04
N VAL A 13 -35.29 12.61 6.26
CA VAL A 13 -34.03 12.98 5.59
C VAL A 13 -32.93 13.33 6.61
N LEU A 14 -33.27 14.07 7.68
CA LEU A 14 -32.33 14.34 8.77
C LEU A 14 -31.90 13.08 9.51
N GLY A 15 -32.82 12.12 9.70
CA GLY A 15 -32.53 10.80 10.27
C GLY A 15 -31.51 10.03 9.44
N LEU A 16 -31.74 9.89 8.13
CA LEU A 16 -30.84 9.20 7.20
C LEU A 16 -29.45 9.85 7.14
N LEU A 17 -29.39 11.19 7.14
CA LEU A 17 -28.10 11.91 7.18
C LEU A 17 -27.36 11.73 8.51
N ALA A 18 -28.09 11.65 9.62
CA ALA A 18 -27.48 11.41 10.94
C ALA A 18 -27.02 9.96 11.10
N GLU A 19 -27.77 9.00 10.57
CA GLU A 19 -27.39 7.58 10.51
C GLU A 19 -26.13 7.39 9.66
N GLY A 20 -26.08 7.94 8.45
CA GLY A 20 -24.87 7.86 7.61
C GLY A 20 -23.63 8.48 8.27
N LYS A 21 -23.79 9.58 9.02
CA LYS A 21 -22.69 10.18 9.80
C LYS A 21 -22.26 9.31 10.98
N ARG A 22 -23.20 8.64 11.65
CA ARG A 22 -22.89 7.71 12.75
C ARG A 22 -22.14 6.50 12.23
N ASP A 23 -22.60 5.91 11.12
CA ASP A 23 -21.96 4.77 10.49
C ASP A 23 -20.53 5.11 10.05
N GLN A 24 -20.34 6.31 9.48
CA GLN A 24 -19.01 6.80 9.12
C GLN A 24 -18.11 6.99 10.36
N GLN A 25 -18.63 7.60 11.44
CA GLN A 25 -17.87 7.78 12.69
C GLN A 25 -17.51 6.44 13.33
N GLU A 26 -18.42 5.46 13.34
CA GLU A 26 -18.14 4.13 13.85
C GLU A 26 -17.11 3.39 13.00
N PHE A 27 -17.17 3.52 11.68
CA PHE A 27 -16.17 2.96 10.78
C PHE A 27 -14.77 3.56 11.03
N GLU A 28 -14.68 4.89 11.09
CA GLU A 28 -13.43 5.61 11.40
C GLU A 28 -12.88 5.22 12.77
N LYS A 29 -13.77 5.06 13.77
CA LYS A 29 -13.40 4.61 15.11
C LYS A 29 -12.84 3.19 15.09
N ARG A 30 -13.53 2.23 14.46
CA ARG A 30 -13.06 0.84 14.34
C ARG A 30 -11.74 0.75 13.60
N ARG A 31 -11.56 1.59 12.58
CA ARG A 31 -10.30 1.71 11.83
C ARG A 31 -9.18 2.21 12.72
N ALA A 32 -9.41 3.26 13.50
CA ALA A 32 -8.45 3.78 14.46
C ALA A 32 -8.11 2.74 15.55
N GLU A 33 -9.09 1.99 16.07
CA GLU A 33 -8.87 0.91 17.04
C GLU A 33 -7.97 -0.19 16.46
N ARG A 34 -8.23 -0.62 15.22
CA ARG A 34 -7.39 -1.61 14.52
C ARG A 34 -5.96 -1.11 14.32
N TRP A 35 -5.79 0.15 13.94
CA TRP A 35 -4.46 0.74 13.81
C TRP A 35 -3.71 0.84 15.13
N GLN A 36 -4.40 1.09 16.23
CA GLN A 36 -3.78 1.04 17.56
C GLN A 36 -3.35 -0.38 17.93
N GLU A 37 -4.12 -1.40 17.54
CA GLU A 37 -3.72 -2.80 17.67
C GLU A 37 -2.47 -3.10 16.84
N ASP A 38 -2.45 -2.73 15.56
CA ASP A 38 -1.30 -2.87 14.67
C ASP A 38 -0.03 -2.20 15.24
N VAL A 39 -0.16 -0.94 15.70
CA VAL A 39 0.93 -0.24 16.38
C VAL A 39 1.39 -1.03 17.61
N SER A 40 0.47 -1.49 18.46
CA SER A 40 0.80 -2.26 19.67
C SER A 40 1.55 -3.56 19.35
N LEU A 41 1.20 -4.25 18.27
CA LEU A 41 1.86 -5.47 17.82
C LEU A 41 3.30 -5.20 17.36
N VAL A 42 3.53 -4.11 16.63
CA VAL A 42 4.88 -3.71 16.22
C VAL A 42 5.70 -3.29 17.44
N LYS A 43 5.12 -2.54 18.39
CA LYS A 43 5.79 -2.17 19.65
C LYS A 43 6.23 -3.41 20.45
N ALA A 44 5.45 -4.49 20.41
CA ALA A 44 5.78 -5.76 21.06
C ALA A 44 6.91 -6.56 20.40
N GLY A 45 7.47 -6.08 19.27
CA GLY A 45 8.62 -6.71 18.60
C GLY A 45 8.25 -7.70 17.49
N ASN A 46 7.01 -7.66 16.98
CA ASN A 46 6.67 -8.39 15.76
C ASN A 46 7.27 -7.67 14.54
N ASP A 47 7.74 -8.42 13.56
CA ASP A 47 8.56 -7.96 12.41
C ASP A 47 7.86 -7.06 11.37
N GLY A 48 6.69 -6.50 11.68
CA GLY A 48 5.94 -5.62 10.78
C GLY A 48 5.31 -6.32 9.56
N SER A 49 5.64 -7.58 9.31
CA SER A 49 5.22 -8.32 8.10
C SER A 49 3.71 -8.56 8.00
N ARG A 50 2.94 -8.20 9.03
CA ARG A 50 1.47 -8.31 9.06
C ARG A 50 0.77 -6.96 8.94
N ILE A 51 1.52 -5.86 8.80
CA ILE A 51 0.96 -4.52 8.76
C ILE A 51 0.70 -4.12 7.31
N PHE A 52 -0.58 -4.07 6.96
CA PHE A 52 -1.07 -3.59 5.68
C PHE A 52 -1.60 -2.17 5.83
N VAL A 53 -0.98 -1.24 5.12
CA VAL A 53 -1.27 0.18 5.13
C VAL A 53 -2.09 0.52 3.89
N ASN A 54 -3.30 1.02 4.09
CA ASN A 54 -4.14 1.58 3.03
C ASN A 54 -4.40 3.09 3.21
N ASP A 55 -3.98 3.67 4.34
CA ASP A 55 -4.16 5.08 4.68
C ASP A 55 -2.87 5.60 5.30
N PRO A 56 -2.38 6.78 4.89
CA PRO A 56 -1.11 7.32 5.39
C PRO A 56 -1.12 7.60 6.90
N THR A 57 -2.30 7.76 7.51
CA THR A 57 -2.43 7.99 8.96
C THR A 57 -1.78 6.86 9.76
N LEU A 58 -1.87 5.60 9.32
CA LEU A 58 -1.21 4.48 10.00
C LEU A 58 0.32 4.59 9.92
N VAL A 59 0.87 5.03 8.78
CA VAL A 59 2.32 5.28 8.66
C VAL A 59 2.75 6.37 9.62
N GLU A 60 2.00 7.48 9.70
CA GLU A 60 2.29 8.56 10.63
C GLU A 60 2.27 8.07 12.08
N MET A 61 1.31 7.21 12.45
CA MET A 61 1.25 6.60 13.77
C MET A 61 2.49 5.75 14.06
N LEU A 62 2.86 4.84 13.15
CA LEU A 62 4.06 3.99 13.29
C LEU A 62 5.34 4.83 13.34
N ALA A 63 5.42 5.88 12.54
CA ALA A 63 6.57 6.77 12.43
C ALA A 63 6.71 7.77 13.58
N ASN A 64 5.71 7.85 14.48
CA ASN A 64 5.77 8.67 15.69
C ASN A 64 6.10 7.85 16.95
N GLU A 65 6.12 6.51 16.85
CA GLU A 65 6.41 5.61 17.96
C GLU A 65 7.86 5.06 17.84
N PRO A 66 8.76 5.35 18.81
CA PRO A 66 10.15 4.93 18.74
C PRO A 66 10.34 3.41 18.66
N GLU A 67 9.52 2.63 19.36
CA GLU A 67 9.58 1.18 19.32
C GLU A 67 9.14 0.64 17.96
N CYS A 68 8.19 1.30 17.30
CA CYS A 68 7.80 0.96 15.93
C CYS A 68 8.94 1.23 14.94
N ILE A 69 9.58 2.41 15.04
CA ILE A 69 10.75 2.74 14.20
C ILE A 69 11.87 1.71 14.38
N ALA A 70 12.08 1.24 15.61
CA ALA A 70 13.11 0.26 15.92
C ALA A 70 12.76 -1.15 15.42
N ASN A 71 11.50 -1.56 15.49
CA ASN A 71 11.10 -2.95 15.24
C ASN A 71 10.62 -3.21 13.81
N LEU A 72 10.12 -2.19 13.10
CA LEU A 72 9.50 -2.39 11.80
C LEU A 72 10.54 -2.64 10.71
N THR A 73 10.60 -3.88 10.22
CA THR A 73 11.49 -4.30 9.13
C THR A 73 10.77 -4.50 7.81
N THR A 74 9.47 -4.77 7.86
CA THR A 74 8.64 -4.99 6.67
C THR A 74 7.37 -4.16 6.74
N LEU A 75 6.96 -3.58 5.61
CA LEU A 75 5.70 -2.81 5.50
C LEU A 75 5.04 -3.07 4.16
N TYR A 76 3.73 -3.32 4.18
CA TYR A 76 2.95 -3.55 2.97
C TYR A 76 1.94 -2.43 2.77
N PHE A 77 1.95 -1.82 1.59
CA PHE A 77 0.91 -0.90 1.13
C PHE A 77 -0.12 -1.68 0.34
N SER A 78 -1.40 -1.46 0.59
CA SER A 78 -2.48 -2.14 -0.11
C SER A 78 -3.59 -1.18 -0.47
N MET A 79 -3.98 -1.14 -1.75
CA MET A 79 -5.07 -0.27 -2.24
C MET A 79 -4.87 1.19 -1.83
N ALA A 80 -3.61 1.66 -1.83
CA ALA A 80 -3.22 2.97 -1.34
C ALA A 80 -2.95 3.94 -2.50
N ASP A 81 -3.29 5.20 -2.26
CA ASP A 81 -2.93 6.32 -3.14
C ASP A 81 -1.58 6.91 -2.72
N LEU A 82 -0.48 6.41 -3.29
CA LEU A 82 0.88 6.74 -2.85
C LEU A 82 1.34 8.15 -3.28
N ASP A 83 0.50 8.89 -4.02
CA ASP A 83 0.69 10.30 -4.29
C ASP A 83 0.32 11.21 -3.09
N ASP A 84 -0.31 10.67 -2.03
CA ASP A 84 -0.53 11.42 -0.80
C ASP A 84 0.81 11.69 -0.08
N ASP A 85 1.21 12.96 -0.03
CA ASP A 85 2.45 13.43 0.58
C ASP A 85 2.64 12.96 2.04
N ARG A 86 1.56 12.60 2.76
CA ARG A 86 1.66 12.08 4.14
C ARG A 86 2.39 10.74 4.20
N PHE A 87 2.42 9.96 3.11
CA PHE A 87 3.27 8.76 3.03
C PHE A 87 4.77 9.07 3.14
N ALA A 88 5.21 10.32 3.02
CA ALA A 88 6.58 10.73 3.31
C ALA A 88 7.04 10.38 4.74
N ALA A 89 6.12 10.13 5.67
CA ALA A 89 6.43 9.62 7.01
C ALA A 89 7.21 8.30 7.01
N VAL A 90 7.14 7.49 5.93
CA VAL A 90 7.93 6.26 5.76
C VAL A 90 9.43 6.48 5.96
N LYS A 91 9.96 7.65 5.59
CA LYS A 91 11.39 7.98 5.74
C LYS A 91 11.90 7.92 7.18
N LYS A 92 11.00 8.00 8.17
CA LYS A 92 11.34 7.89 9.60
C LYS A 92 11.53 6.43 10.05
N LEU A 93 11.05 5.45 9.28
CA LEU A 93 11.13 4.02 9.58
C LEU A 93 12.51 3.48 9.15
N THR A 94 13.56 3.89 9.86
CA THR A 94 14.96 3.70 9.45
C THR A 94 15.46 2.26 9.48
N ASN A 95 14.70 1.32 10.07
CA ASN A 95 15.01 -0.11 10.06
C ASN A 95 14.21 -0.90 9.01
N LEU A 96 13.40 -0.23 8.19
CA LEU A 96 12.61 -0.85 7.14
C LEU A 96 13.54 -1.45 6.09
N ARG A 97 13.44 -2.76 5.88
CA ARG A 97 14.24 -3.53 4.91
C ARG A 97 13.44 -3.90 3.69
N SER A 98 12.15 -4.19 3.88
CA SER A 98 11.33 -4.67 2.79
C SER A 98 10.01 -3.92 2.68
N VAL A 99 9.64 -3.54 1.46
CA VAL A 99 8.40 -2.79 1.18
C VAL A 99 7.64 -3.49 0.07
N GLY A 100 6.38 -3.83 0.30
CA GLY A 100 5.51 -4.32 -0.77
C GLY A 100 4.41 -3.32 -1.10
N PHE A 101 4.06 -3.26 -2.38
CA PHE A 101 2.98 -2.43 -2.91
C PHE A 101 1.98 -3.36 -3.61
N TYR A 102 0.75 -3.42 -3.10
CA TYR A 102 -0.31 -4.29 -3.57
C TYR A 102 -1.51 -3.47 -4.05
N ASP A 103 -1.82 -3.54 -5.34
CA ASP A 103 -2.94 -2.81 -5.95
C ASP A 103 -2.89 -1.30 -5.62
N CYS A 104 -1.69 -0.72 -5.66
CA CYS A 104 -1.46 0.69 -5.35
C CYS A 104 -1.29 1.51 -6.64
N GLN A 105 -1.68 2.78 -6.57
CA GLN A 105 -1.32 3.79 -7.58
C GLN A 105 -0.24 4.72 -7.02
N GLY A 106 0.42 5.51 -7.88
CA GLY A 106 1.43 6.47 -7.44
C GLY A 106 2.81 5.83 -7.19
N MET A 107 3.17 4.77 -7.94
CA MET A 107 4.42 4.02 -7.76
C MET A 107 5.68 4.89 -7.87
N ASP A 108 5.69 5.88 -8.76
CA ASP A 108 6.80 6.83 -8.89
C ASP A 108 6.93 7.75 -7.67
N ALA A 109 5.81 8.17 -7.07
CA ALA A 109 5.80 8.94 -5.83
C ALA A 109 6.27 8.10 -4.64
N ALA A 110 5.91 6.82 -4.61
CA ALA A 110 6.41 5.86 -3.63
C ALA A 110 7.94 5.69 -3.74
N ALA A 111 8.45 5.48 -4.96
CA ALA A 111 9.89 5.36 -5.21
C ALA A 111 10.66 6.63 -4.80
N LYS A 112 10.10 7.82 -5.07
CA LYS A 112 10.65 9.10 -4.62
C LYS A 112 10.59 9.27 -3.10
N THR A 113 9.55 8.74 -2.47
CA THR A 113 9.40 8.75 -1.01
C THR A 113 10.47 7.93 -0.32
N ILE A 114 10.93 6.83 -0.92
CA ILE A 114 12.00 6.01 -0.33
C ILE A 114 13.41 6.35 -0.86
N GLU A 115 13.54 7.35 -1.74
CA GLU A 115 14.80 7.73 -2.38
C GLU A 115 15.95 7.89 -1.36
N GLY A 116 17.07 7.22 -1.63
CA GLY A 116 18.28 7.24 -0.81
C GLY A 116 18.19 6.53 0.54
N MET A 117 17.08 5.85 0.88
CA MET A 117 16.97 5.10 2.13
C MET A 117 17.94 3.93 2.16
N PRO A 118 18.93 3.91 3.08
CA PRO A 118 19.97 2.89 3.07
C PRO A 118 19.52 1.55 3.65
N SER A 119 18.36 1.48 4.30
CA SER A 119 17.88 0.27 4.95
C SER A 119 17.13 -0.66 3.99
N ILE A 120 16.57 -0.13 2.90
CA ILE A 120 15.76 -0.89 1.94
C ILE A 120 16.63 -1.88 1.17
N GLU A 121 16.22 -3.14 1.19
CA GLU A 121 16.87 -4.27 0.53
C GLU A 121 15.93 -4.96 -0.48
N GLU A 122 14.63 -5.01 -0.22
CA GLU A 122 13.67 -5.74 -1.05
C GLU A 122 12.41 -4.91 -1.33
N ILE A 123 11.96 -4.94 -2.57
CA ILE A 123 10.71 -4.32 -3.00
C ILE A 123 9.84 -5.36 -3.71
N TRP A 124 8.58 -5.48 -3.30
CA TRP A 124 7.56 -6.27 -3.99
C TRP A 124 6.53 -5.36 -4.64
N CYS A 125 6.14 -5.67 -5.87
CA CYS A 125 5.20 -4.88 -6.64
C CYS A 125 4.13 -5.77 -7.26
N GLU A 126 2.89 -5.52 -6.88
CA GLU A 126 1.69 -6.06 -7.49
C GLU A 126 0.84 -4.85 -7.93
N GLY A 127 0.88 -4.51 -9.22
CA GLY A 127 0.10 -3.40 -9.77
C GLY A 127 0.85 -2.71 -10.91
N GLU A 128 0.72 -1.39 -10.97
CA GLU A 128 1.39 -0.57 -11.99
C GLU A 128 2.91 -0.69 -11.90
N CYS A 129 3.57 -0.71 -13.07
CA CYS A 129 5.03 -0.67 -13.14
C CYS A 129 5.55 0.76 -12.96
N PHE A 130 6.74 0.90 -12.35
CA PHE A 130 7.44 2.19 -12.27
C PHE A 130 7.76 2.73 -13.67
N THR A 131 7.69 4.06 -13.83
CA THR A 131 8.20 4.71 -15.04
C THR A 131 9.71 4.91 -14.93
N ALA A 132 10.33 5.48 -15.97
CA ALA A 132 11.74 5.88 -15.94
C ALA A 132 12.10 6.84 -14.81
N ALA A 133 11.15 7.64 -14.32
CA ALA A 133 11.39 8.49 -13.15
C ALA A 133 11.45 7.65 -11.87
N GLY A 134 10.46 6.77 -11.63
CA GLY A 134 10.44 5.87 -10.49
C GLY A 134 11.66 4.96 -10.43
N VAL A 135 12.03 4.31 -11.54
CA VAL A 135 13.21 3.41 -11.60
C VAL A 135 14.51 4.17 -11.28
N LYS A 136 14.65 5.43 -11.70
CA LYS A 136 15.80 6.27 -11.32
C LYS A 136 15.85 6.54 -9.82
N SER A 137 14.70 6.79 -9.18
CA SER A 137 14.63 6.94 -7.73
C SER A 137 15.03 5.65 -7.02
N LEU A 138 14.58 4.49 -7.50
CA LEU A 138 15.00 3.18 -6.95
C LEU A 138 16.52 2.96 -7.05
N ALA A 139 17.16 3.45 -8.11
CA ALA A 139 18.60 3.33 -8.31
C ALA A 139 19.45 4.08 -7.27
N THR A 140 18.83 4.98 -6.49
CA THR A 140 19.49 5.70 -5.40
C THR A 140 19.57 4.87 -4.11
N LEU A 141 18.84 3.75 -4.01
CA LEU A 141 18.81 2.87 -2.84
C LEU A 141 20.11 2.06 -2.78
N PRO A 142 21.05 2.36 -1.86
CA PRO A 142 22.40 1.82 -1.92
C PRO A 142 22.50 0.33 -1.58
N ASN A 143 21.48 -0.21 -0.90
CA ASN A 143 21.44 -1.59 -0.44
C ASN A 143 20.29 -2.39 -1.06
N LEU A 144 19.61 -1.86 -2.09
CA LEU A 144 18.55 -2.59 -2.78
C LEU A 144 19.16 -3.81 -3.47
N LYS A 145 18.61 -4.98 -3.16
CA LYS A 145 19.06 -6.29 -3.67
C LYS A 145 18.04 -6.92 -4.60
N ARG A 146 16.75 -6.70 -4.37
CA ARG A 146 15.68 -7.39 -5.07
C ARG A 146 14.51 -6.47 -5.37
N VAL A 147 14.02 -6.53 -6.61
CA VAL A 147 12.69 -6.03 -6.98
C VAL A 147 11.94 -7.17 -7.61
N GLU A 148 10.77 -7.49 -7.08
CA GLU A 148 9.96 -8.62 -7.49
C GLU A 148 8.58 -8.14 -7.93
N PHE A 149 8.20 -8.52 -9.14
CA PHE A 149 6.89 -8.22 -9.72
C PHE A 149 6.02 -9.48 -9.69
N VAL A 150 4.75 -9.31 -9.31
CA VAL A 150 3.76 -10.40 -9.30
C VAL A 150 3.09 -10.54 -10.66
N TRP A 151 2.86 -9.42 -11.35
CA TRP A 151 2.22 -9.37 -12.67
C TRP A 151 3.24 -9.16 -13.80
N GLU A 152 2.78 -9.38 -15.03
CA GLU A 152 3.60 -9.19 -16.22
C GLU A 152 4.11 -7.75 -16.31
N VAL A 153 5.40 -7.61 -16.64
CA VAL A 153 6.05 -6.34 -16.92
C VAL A 153 6.36 -6.32 -18.41
N ASP A 154 5.97 -5.25 -19.10
CA ASP A 154 6.23 -5.17 -20.53
C ASP A 154 7.75 -5.16 -20.83
N PRO A 155 8.18 -5.66 -22.00
CA PRO A 155 9.61 -5.80 -22.31
C PRO A 155 10.40 -4.48 -22.26
N ALA A 156 9.78 -3.32 -22.50
CA ALA A 156 10.47 -2.04 -22.44
C ALA A 156 10.73 -1.63 -20.98
N SER A 157 9.75 -1.83 -20.10
CA SER A 157 9.90 -1.62 -18.66
C SER A 157 10.91 -2.60 -18.04
N GLU A 158 10.91 -3.87 -18.45
CA GLU A 158 11.94 -4.83 -18.04
C GLU A 158 13.34 -4.35 -18.45
N GLN A 159 13.52 -3.93 -19.70
CA GLN A 159 14.81 -3.44 -20.19
C GLN A 159 15.27 -2.19 -19.41
N LEU A 160 14.34 -1.29 -19.08
CA LEU A 160 14.60 -0.11 -18.28
C LEU A 160 15.06 -0.47 -16.86
N LEU A 161 14.37 -1.40 -16.20
CA LEU A 161 14.74 -1.91 -14.87
C LEU A 161 16.14 -2.53 -14.90
N ARG A 162 16.40 -3.45 -15.83
CA ARG A 162 17.70 -4.14 -15.94
C ARG A 162 18.86 -3.21 -16.28
N SER A 163 18.62 -2.20 -17.12
CA SER A 163 19.66 -1.24 -17.51
C SER A 163 19.96 -0.21 -16.42
N THR A 164 18.94 0.18 -15.63
CA THR A 164 19.09 1.21 -14.59
C THR A 164 19.50 0.62 -13.23
N LEU A 165 19.13 -0.64 -12.97
CA LEU A 165 19.41 -1.36 -11.72
C LEU A 165 20.27 -2.62 -11.98
N PRO A 166 21.49 -2.49 -12.55
CA PRO A 166 22.29 -3.63 -13.00
C PRO A 166 22.76 -4.57 -11.89
N ASN A 167 22.74 -4.12 -10.64
CA ASN A 167 23.18 -4.89 -9.47
C ASN A 167 22.00 -5.41 -8.62
N VAL A 168 20.76 -5.20 -9.07
CA VAL A 168 19.54 -5.59 -8.36
C VAL A 168 18.94 -6.81 -9.06
N GLU A 169 18.58 -7.82 -8.28
CA GLU A 169 17.88 -9.00 -8.78
C GLU A 169 16.44 -8.62 -9.14
N ILE A 170 16.16 -8.53 -10.45
CA ILE A 170 14.81 -8.30 -10.98
C ILE A 170 14.14 -9.65 -11.19
N LYS A 171 13.14 -9.94 -10.36
CA LYS A 171 12.26 -11.12 -10.47
C LYS A 171 10.96 -10.72 -11.16
N LEU A 172 10.65 -11.42 -12.23
CA LEU A 172 9.41 -11.29 -13.00
C LEU A 172 8.63 -12.61 -12.86
N PRO A 173 7.30 -12.59 -12.95
CA PRO A 173 6.55 -13.84 -13.00
C PRO A 173 7.00 -14.62 -14.24
N PRO A 174 6.90 -15.96 -14.20
CA PRO A 174 7.10 -16.74 -15.41
C PRO A 174 6.13 -16.20 -16.49
N PRO A 175 6.56 -16.09 -17.75
CA PRO A 175 5.63 -15.76 -18.82
C PRO A 175 4.50 -16.78 -18.77
N GLU A 176 3.30 -16.31 -18.44
CA GLU A 176 2.11 -17.12 -18.29
C GLU A 176 1.94 -17.88 -19.61
N GLU A 177 2.01 -19.22 -19.58
CA GLU A 177 1.57 -20.03 -20.72
C GLU A 177 0.09 -19.69 -20.91
N LEU A 178 -0.17 -18.86 -21.93
CA LEU A 178 -1.45 -18.24 -22.22
C LEU A 178 -2.62 -19.26 -22.10
N GLU A 179 -3.53 -18.99 -21.16
CA GLU A 179 -4.99 -19.26 -21.23
C GLU A 179 -5.64 -20.58 -20.77
N GLU A 180 -4.98 -21.65 -20.30
CA GLU A 180 -5.74 -22.91 -20.13
C GLU A 180 -6.60 -23.06 -18.85
N GLU A 181 -6.18 -22.58 -17.66
CA GLU A 181 -6.92 -22.89 -16.41
C GLU A 181 -8.15 -22.00 -16.14
N ARG A 182 -8.25 -20.81 -16.75
CA ARG A 182 -9.41 -19.90 -16.53
C ARG A 182 -10.67 -20.29 -17.32
N SER A 183 -10.58 -21.29 -18.20
CA SER A 183 -11.71 -21.80 -18.97
C SER A 183 -12.50 -22.91 -18.25
N GLU A 184 -11.85 -23.68 -17.36
CA GLU A 184 -12.50 -24.80 -16.67
C GLU A 184 -13.30 -24.37 -15.43
N ASP A 185 -12.81 -23.39 -14.65
CA ASP A 185 -13.54 -22.90 -13.46
C ASP A 185 -14.84 -22.16 -13.81
N ARG A 186 -14.92 -21.57 -15.01
CA ARG A 186 -16.15 -20.90 -15.50
C ARG A 186 -17.15 -21.86 -16.15
N ALA A 187 -16.73 -23.08 -16.49
CA ALA A 187 -17.59 -24.12 -17.05
C ALA A 187 -18.23 -25.01 -15.97
N GLY A 188 -17.71 -25.00 -14.73
CA GLY A 188 -18.22 -25.80 -13.61
C GLY A 188 -19.35 -25.17 -12.78
N GLN A 189 -19.70 -23.91 -13.02
CA GLN A 189 -20.85 -23.23 -12.38
C GLN A 189 -21.94 -22.94 -13.42
N LYS A 190 -22.61 -23.98 -13.91
CA LYS A 190 -23.94 -23.89 -14.50
C LYS A 190 -24.85 -24.98 -13.93
#